data_AF-A0A1C6GK98-F1
#
_entry.id   AF-A0A1C6GK98-F1
#
_cell.length_a   1.000
_cell.length_b   1.000
_cell.length_c   1.000
_cell.angle_alpha   90.00
_cell.angle_beta   90.00
_cell.angle_gamma   90.00
#
_symmetry.space_group_name_H-M   'P 1'
#
loop_
_entity.id
_entity.type
_entity.pdbx_description
1 polymer ?
#
loop_
_entity_poly.entity_id
_entity_poly.type
_entity_poly.pdbx_seq_one_letter_code
_entity_poly.pdbx_strand_id
1 'polypeptide(L)'
;MQKGDTTITVGKNDGGETGGSYMDNDGNIMLGTGSSVTDSNGTTELPNGGSVDQDGDVTQNDLPAESISLNQTSVTPYSNTTPNTVQLIANVTPDNTADSVTWSSDNEAVATVNESGLVTAVSNGSATITVTAGNVSAACTVTVTTYTSGGGSSDDDDPTYSVTLPKNVKGGEVKTSHRYAEQGNTVTITVDPDKGYELDELTVTDSKGRELDLTDKGNGKYTFKMPGTRVEVEVSFKLIETEPEAPAFADVPASAYYADEVKWAVEQGITSGTSTTTFSPDMSCTRAQIVTLLVLISFSCYYTRLCRT
;
A
#
# COMPACT_ATOMS: atom_id res chain seq x y z
N MET A 1 25.54 43.48 -4.55
CA MET A 1 25.65 43.73 -3.10
C MET A 1 25.96 42.40 -2.45
N GLN A 2 27.09 42.29 -1.74
CA GLN A 2 27.56 41.02 -1.16
C GLN A 2 26.73 40.62 0.06
N LYS A 3 26.13 39.43 -0.02
CA LYS A 3 25.80 38.55 1.10
C LYS A 3 25.89 37.11 0.57
N GLY A 4 27.00 36.44 0.84
CA GLY A 4 27.30 35.08 0.38
C GLY A 4 27.90 35.04 -1.03
N ASP A 5 29.03 34.37 -1.19
CA ASP A 5 29.83 34.34 -2.42
C ASP A 5 29.17 33.49 -3.52
N THR A 6 28.17 34.03 -4.19
CA THR A 6 27.65 33.47 -5.45
C THR A 6 27.56 34.58 -6.48
N THR A 7 28.55 34.65 -7.35
CA THR A 7 28.57 35.61 -8.46
C THR A 7 27.95 34.93 -9.68
N ILE A 8 26.66 35.17 -9.94
CA ILE A 8 26.00 34.70 -11.16
C ILE A 8 26.46 35.60 -12.30
N THR A 9 27.30 35.08 -13.19
CA THR A 9 27.72 35.81 -14.39
C THR A 9 26.80 35.42 -15.53
N VAL A 10 25.86 36.30 -15.87
CA VAL A 10 25.00 36.10 -17.04
C VAL A 10 25.83 36.46 -18.27
N GLY A 11 26.09 35.46 -19.12
CA GLY A 11 26.82 35.65 -20.37
C GLY A 11 26.19 36.75 -21.22
N LYS A 12 27.03 37.64 -21.77
CA LYS A 12 26.55 38.72 -22.63
C LYS A 12 26.01 38.12 -23.91
N ASN A 13 24.76 38.46 -24.22
CA ASN A 13 24.05 37.97 -25.39
C ASN A 13 24.72 38.55 -26.65
N ASP A 14 25.43 37.72 -27.41
CA ASP A 14 25.96 38.12 -28.72
C ASP A 14 24.83 38.08 -29.76
N GLY A 15 23.98 39.12 -29.68
CA GLY A 15 23.14 39.63 -30.76
C GLY A 15 22.38 38.62 -31.62
N GLY A 16 21.20 38.18 -31.15
CA GLY A 16 20.17 37.57 -31.99
C GLY A 16 18.81 37.63 -31.28
N GLU A 17 17.85 38.35 -31.85
CA GLU A 17 16.55 38.62 -31.23
C GLU A 17 15.69 37.35 -31.07
N THR A 18 15.64 36.80 -29.86
CA THR A 18 14.44 36.29 -29.12
C THR A 18 14.93 35.44 -27.93
N GLY A 19 14.61 35.84 -26.68
CA GLY A 19 14.76 34.96 -25.50
C GLY A 19 15.99 35.18 -24.60
N GLY A 20 16.30 36.42 -24.21
CA GLY A 20 17.35 36.69 -23.21
C GLY A 20 16.90 36.45 -21.76
N SER A 21 17.85 36.18 -20.86
CA SER A 21 17.62 36.05 -19.41
C SER A 21 17.22 37.38 -18.77
N TYR A 22 16.24 37.38 -17.87
CA TYR A 22 15.74 38.57 -17.18
C TYR A 22 15.32 38.26 -15.74
N MET A 23 15.15 39.28 -14.89
CA MET A 23 14.49 39.12 -13.58
C MET A 23 13.03 39.55 -13.67
N ASP A 24 12.12 38.76 -13.08
CA ASP A 24 10.71 39.13 -12.98
C ASP A 24 10.45 40.12 -11.83
N ASN A 25 9.21 40.61 -11.74
CA ASN A 25 8.82 41.59 -10.73
C ASN A 25 8.76 41.00 -9.30
N ASP A 26 8.83 39.68 -9.17
CA ASP A 26 8.83 38.97 -7.89
C ASP A 26 10.26 38.66 -7.40
N GLY A 27 11.28 39.02 -8.20
CA GLY A 27 12.70 38.88 -7.87
C GLY A 27 13.31 37.55 -8.27
N ASN A 28 12.64 36.76 -9.11
CA ASN A 28 13.16 35.50 -9.64
C ASN A 28 13.96 35.74 -10.93
N ILE A 29 15.05 34.99 -11.11
CA ILE A 29 15.86 35.03 -12.34
C ILE A 29 15.30 34.03 -13.35
N MET A 30 14.83 34.53 -14.48
CA MET A 30 14.35 33.76 -15.62
C MET A 30 15.49 33.60 -16.62
N LEU A 31 15.87 32.36 -16.90
CA LEU A 31 16.97 32.04 -17.81
C LEU A 31 16.47 31.85 -19.24
N GLY A 32 17.05 32.59 -20.17
CA GLY A 32 16.83 32.43 -21.61
C GLY A 32 17.51 31.17 -22.13
N THR A 33 17.03 30.67 -23.27
CA THR A 33 17.60 29.52 -23.97
C THR A 33 19.10 29.73 -24.21
N GLY A 34 19.93 28.80 -23.73
CA GLY A 34 21.40 28.88 -23.84
C GLY A 34 22.13 29.50 -22.64
N SER A 35 21.44 29.76 -21.52
CA SER A 35 22.08 30.28 -20.30
C SER A 35 22.56 29.16 -19.37
N SER A 36 23.76 29.29 -18.82
CA SER A 36 24.33 28.40 -17.80
C SER A 36 24.51 29.14 -16.46
N VAL A 37 24.37 28.42 -15.35
CA VAL A 37 24.74 28.91 -14.01
C VAL A 37 26.09 28.28 -13.66
N THR A 38 27.00 29.07 -13.11
CA THR A 38 28.34 28.61 -12.70
C THR A 38 28.71 29.33 -11.42
N ASP A 39 29.16 28.60 -10.42
CA ASP A 39 29.75 29.19 -9.22
C ASP A 39 31.26 29.41 -9.39
N SER A 40 31.93 29.97 -8.38
CA SER A 40 33.38 30.25 -8.44
C SER A 40 34.26 29.00 -8.49
N ASN A 41 33.70 27.79 -8.37
CA ASN A 41 34.41 26.52 -8.42
C ASN A 41 34.04 25.66 -9.64
N GLY A 42 33.14 26.14 -10.51
CA GLY A 42 32.89 25.55 -11.81
C GLY A 42 32.28 24.15 -11.74
N THR A 43 31.08 23.99 -11.17
CA THR A 43 29.97 23.15 -11.64
C THR A 43 28.77 23.40 -10.70
N THR A 44 27.57 23.65 -11.21
CA THR A 44 26.36 23.68 -10.36
C THR A 44 25.92 22.23 -10.13
N GLU A 45 26.17 21.68 -8.95
CA GLU A 45 25.67 20.34 -8.62
C GLU A 45 24.14 20.35 -8.52
N LEU A 46 23.51 19.56 -9.38
CA LEU A 46 22.12 19.17 -9.23
C LEU A 46 22.00 18.26 -7.98
N PRO A 47 20.86 18.23 -7.28
CA PRO A 47 20.64 17.21 -6.25
C PRO A 47 20.89 15.82 -6.86
N ASN A 48 21.73 15.01 -6.20
CA ASN A 48 22.26 13.70 -6.63
C ASN A 48 23.47 13.69 -7.59
N GLY A 49 24.24 14.78 -7.69
CA GLY A 49 25.63 14.71 -8.20
C GLY A 49 25.79 14.52 -9.71
N GLY A 50 24.86 15.02 -10.52
CA GLY A 50 25.01 15.09 -11.98
C GLY A 50 25.85 16.30 -12.42
N SER A 51 26.53 16.17 -13.57
CA SER A 51 27.24 17.27 -14.25
C SER A 51 26.53 17.69 -15.54
N VAL A 52 26.62 18.98 -15.89
CA VAL A 52 26.15 19.51 -17.18
C VAL A 52 27.36 19.86 -18.03
N ASP A 53 27.43 19.35 -19.26
CA ASP A 53 28.56 19.59 -20.16
C ASP A 53 28.46 20.94 -20.91
N GLN A 54 29.45 21.22 -21.75
CA GLN A 54 29.55 22.49 -22.50
C GLN A 54 28.48 22.66 -23.58
N ASP A 55 27.81 21.57 -23.98
CA ASP A 55 26.72 21.54 -24.95
C ASP A 55 25.34 21.56 -24.26
N GLY A 56 25.32 21.58 -22.92
CA GLY A 56 24.12 21.58 -22.10
C GLY A 56 23.52 20.19 -21.88
N ASP A 57 24.25 19.13 -22.21
CA ASP A 57 23.82 17.76 -21.94
C ASP A 57 24.01 17.43 -20.46
N VAL A 58 23.01 16.76 -19.88
CA VAL A 58 22.96 16.43 -18.46
C VAL A 58 23.43 15.00 -18.29
N THR A 59 24.61 14.85 -17.70
CA THR A 59 25.14 13.55 -17.25
C THR A 59 24.71 13.30 -15.80
N GLN A 60 23.80 12.36 -15.59
CA GLN A 60 23.41 11.92 -14.24
C GLN A 60 24.40 10.86 -13.75
N ASN A 61 24.88 11.00 -12.51
CA ASN A 61 25.72 9.96 -11.90
C ASN A 61 24.79 8.86 -11.38
N ASP A 62 24.85 7.69 -12.00
CA ASP A 62 24.00 6.56 -11.62
C ASP A 62 24.46 5.99 -10.27
N LEU A 63 23.51 5.79 -9.35
CA LEU A 63 23.77 5.23 -8.02
C LEU A 63 23.37 3.74 -7.94
N PRO A 64 24.02 2.93 -7.10
CA PRO A 64 23.52 1.58 -6.83
C PRO A 64 22.16 1.66 -6.13
N ALA A 65 21.30 0.66 -6.36
CA ALA A 65 20.01 0.56 -5.69
C ALA A 65 20.20 0.38 -4.18
N GLU A 66 19.61 1.25 -3.38
CA GLU A 66 19.68 1.20 -1.90
C GLU A 66 18.51 0.44 -1.29
N SER A 67 17.34 0.50 -1.93
CA SER A 67 16.16 -0.24 -1.50
C SER A 67 15.21 -0.52 -2.67
N ILE A 68 14.41 -1.57 -2.51
CA ILE A 68 13.37 -1.96 -3.47
C ILE A 68 12.13 -2.38 -2.70
N SER A 69 10.95 -1.97 -3.18
CA SER A 69 9.66 -2.34 -2.61
C SER A 69 8.67 -2.70 -3.72
N LEU A 70 7.67 -3.50 -3.38
CA LEU A 70 6.58 -3.89 -4.29
C LEU A 70 5.28 -3.20 -3.87
N ASN A 71 4.43 -2.87 -4.85
CA ASN A 71 3.07 -2.39 -4.60
C ASN A 71 2.19 -3.43 -3.86
N GLN A 72 2.50 -4.72 -3.99
CA GLN A 72 1.75 -5.82 -3.39
C GLN A 72 2.71 -6.94 -2.94
N THR A 73 2.46 -7.48 -1.74
CA THR A 73 3.23 -8.60 -1.15
C THR A 73 2.52 -9.94 -1.25
N SER A 74 1.23 -9.96 -1.63
CA SER A 74 0.45 -11.17 -1.89
C SER A 74 -0.64 -10.93 -2.93
N VAL A 75 -0.85 -11.88 -3.84
CA VAL A 75 -1.87 -11.82 -4.90
C VAL A 75 -2.50 -13.20 -5.15
N THR A 76 -3.79 -13.22 -5.53
CA THR A 76 -4.55 -14.45 -5.78
C THR A 76 -5.21 -14.47 -7.16
N PRO A 77 -4.43 -14.51 -8.26
CA PRO A 77 -4.98 -14.54 -9.61
C PRO A 77 -5.66 -15.87 -9.93
N TYR A 78 -6.55 -15.84 -10.92
CA TYR A 78 -7.22 -17.03 -11.43
C TYR A 78 -6.55 -17.53 -12.72
N SER A 79 -6.17 -18.81 -12.78
CA SER A 79 -5.50 -19.41 -13.95
C SER A 79 -6.40 -19.52 -15.18
N ASN A 80 -7.72 -19.52 -15.00
CA ASN A 80 -8.72 -19.78 -16.03
C ASN A 80 -9.63 -18.57 -16.33
N THR A 81 -9.22 -17.34 -15.98
CA THR A 81 -9.90 -16.10 -16.40
C THR A 81 -9.08 -15.36 -17.45
N THR A 82 -9.67 -14.37 -18.11
CA THR A 82 -8.91 -13.45 -18.98
C THR A 82 -9.23 -12.00 -18.61
N PRO A 83 -8.24 -11.19 -18.21
CA PRO A 83 -6.83 -11.58 -18.02
C PRO A 83 -6.63 -12.50 -16.80
N ASN A 84 -5.68 -13.42 -16.91
CA ASN A 84 -5.14 -14.25 -15.80
C ASN A 84 -3.82 -13.65 -15.27
N THR A 85 -3.63 -12.34 -15.46
CA THR A 85 -2.37 -11.66 -15.20
C THR A 85 -2.53 -10.60 -14.11
N VAL A 86 -1.48 -10.36 -13.34
CA VAL A 86 -1.40 -9.31 -12.32
C VAL A 86 -0.11 -8.52 -12.52
N GLN A 87 -0.20 -7.20 -12.50
CA GLN A 87 0.96 -6.33 -12.64
C GLN A 87 1.55 -6.03 -11.26
N LEU A 88 2.79 -6.44 -11.03
CA LEU A 88 3.59 -6.00 -9.90
C LEU A 88 4.43 -4.78 -10.31
N ILE A 89 4.52 -3.79 -9.43
CA ILE A 89 5.30 -2.57 -9.65
C ILE A 89 6.42 -2.55 -8.61
N ALA A 90 7.66 -2.53 -9.09
CA ALA A 90 8.84 -2.39 -8.25
C ALA A 90 9.23 -0.91 -8.15
N ASN A 91 9.29 -0.38 -6.93
CA ASN A 91 9.78 0.97 -6.65
C ASN A 91 11.20 0.84 -6.09
N VAL A 92 12.18 1.27 -6.87
CA VAL A 92 13.60 1.26 -6.51
C VAL A 92 14.01 2.66 -6.07
N THR A 93 14.80 2.76 -5.01
CA THR A 93 15.34 4.04 -4.53
C THR A 93 16.87 3.95 -4.49
N PRO A 94 17.58 4.98 -4.99
CA PRO A 94 17.06 6.20 -5.61
C PRO A 94 16.60 5.99 -7.07
N ASP A 95 15.80 6.92 -7.59
CA ASP A 95 15.21 6.83 -8.95
C ASP A 95 16.26 6.87 -10.07
N ASN A 96 17.47 7.37 -9.79
CA ASN A 96 18.61 7.44 -10.71
C ASN A 96 19.55 6.25 -10.57
N THR A 97 19.01 5.04 -10.43
CA THR A 97 19.83 3.84 -10.32
C THR A 97 20.26 3.29 -11.68
N ALA A 98 21.51 2.83 -11.78
CA ALA A 98 22.01 2.07 -12.95
C ALA A 98 21.68 0.57 -12.86
N ASP A 99 21.22 0.09 -11.70
CA ASP A 99 20.99 -1.33 -11.50
C ASP A 99 19.77 -1.81 -12.28
N SER A 100 19.98 -2.81 -13.13
CA SER A 100 18.88 -3.44 -13.86
C SER A 100 17.95 -4.18 -12.92
N VAL A 101 16.64 -3.99 -13.10
CA VAL A 101 15.61 -4.73 -12.36
C VAL A 101 15.39 -6.09 -13.01
N THR A 102 15.56 -7.17 -12.24
CA THR A 102 15.34 -8.55 -12.69
C THR A 102 14.24 -9.22 -11.87
N TRP A 103 13.38 -9.99 -12.55
CA TRP A 103 12.30 -10.75 -11.93
C TRP A 103 12.54 -12.25 -12.04
N SER A 104 12.12 -13.01 -11.04
CA SER A 104 12.17 -14.48 -11.05
C SER A 104 10.98 -15.08 -10.30
N SER A 105 10.56 -16.29 -10.71
CA SER A 105 9.59 -17.10 -9.98
C SER A 105 10.28 -18.34 -9.41
N ASP A 106 9.97 -18.71 -8.16
CA ASP A 106 10.43 -19.98 -7.59
C ASP A 106 9.74 -21.21 -8.21
N ASN A 107 8.58 -21.02 -8.87
CA ASN A 107 7.76 -22.07 -9.43
C ASN A 107 6.99 -21.58 -10.67
N GLU A 108 7.68 -21.59 -11.82
CA GLU A 108 7.11 -21.20 -13.12
C GLU A 108 5.94 -22.08 -13.58
N ALA A 109 5.82 -23.31 -13.07
CA ALA A 109 4.66 -24.16 -13.37
C ALA A 109 3.36 -23.63 -12.74
N VAL A 110 3.46 -22.81 -11.69
CA VAL A 110 2.34 -22.18 -10.99
C VAL A 110 2.14 -20.74 -11.47
N ALA A 111 3.19 -19.93 -11.48
CA ALA A 111 3.13 -18.55 -11.95
C ALA A 111 4.44 -18.11 -12.61
N THR A 112 4.34 -17.41 -13.74
CA THR A 112 5.48 -16.82 -14.46
C THR A 112 5.46 -15.30 -14.32
N VAL A 113 6.60 -14.65 -14.51
CA VAL A 113 6.74 -13.18 -14.49
C VAL A 113 7.65 -12.75 -15.63
N ASN A 114 7.32 -11.66 -16.31
CA ASN A 114 8.16 -11.11 -17.38
C ASN A 114 9.07 -9.96 -16.87
N GLU A 115 9.90 -9.41 -17.76
CA GLU A 115 10.83 -8.31 -17.44
C GLU A 115 10.13 -7.04 -16.92
N SER A 116 8.85 -6.83 -17.27
CA SER A 116 8.06 -5.68 -16.82
C SER A 116 7.29 -5.93 -15.52
N GLY A 117 7.45 -7.08 -14.86
CA GLY A 117 6.72 -7.42 -13.63
C GLY A 117 5.27 -7.89 -13.83
N LEU A 118 4.88 -8.25 -15.05
CA LEU A 118 3.57 -8.84 -15.34
C LEU A 118 3.60 -10.33 -14.99
N VAL A 119 2.91 -10.68 -13.91
CA VAL A 119 2.76 -12.05 -13.43
C VAL A 119 1.62 -12.72 -14.18
N THR A 120 1.85 -13.91 -14.73
CA THR A 120 0.83 -14.73 -15.41
C THR A 120 0.57 -15.99 -14.60
N ALA A 121 -0.69 -16.22 -14.23
CA ALA A 121 -1.12 -17.44 -13.55
C ALA A 121 -1.15 -18.62 -14.53
N VAL A 122 -0.41 -19.69 -14.22
CA VAL A 122 -0.28 -20.89 -15.06
C VAL A 122 -1.14 -22.03 -14.52
N SER A 123 -0.95 -22.43 -13.26
CA SER A 123 -1.69 -23.54 -12.65
C SER A 123 -1.88 -23.34 -11.15
N ASN A 124 -2.84 -24.05 -10.56
CA ASN A 124 -3.19 -23.88 -9.16
C ASN A 124 -2.03 -24.28 -8.24
N GLY A 125 -1.72 -23.42 -7.29
CA GLY A 125 -0.60 -23.62 -6.39
C GLY A 125 -0.10 -22.32 -5.79
N SER A 126 1.05 -22.38 -5.12
CA SER A 126 1.74 -21.20 -4.59
C SER A 126 3.09 -21.05 -5.28
N ALA A 127 3.42 -19.81 -5.63
CA ALA A 127 4.74 -19.40 -6.15
C ALA A 127 5.14 -18.09 -5.47
N THR A 128 6.44 -17.87 -5.33
CA THR A 128 7.04 -16.63 -4.84
C THR A 128 7.71 -15.92 -6.00
N ILE A 129 7.25 -14.72 -6.30
CA ILE A 129 7.88 -13.84 -7.29
C ILE A 129 8.87 -12.94 -6.56
N THR A 130 10.13 -12.97 -6.98
CA THR A 130 11.20 -12.12 -6.44
C THR A 130 11.63 -11.11 -7.50
N VAL A 131 11.78 -9.86 -7.06
CA VAL A 131 12.40 -8.79 -7.85
C VAL A 131 13.72 -8.39 -7.19
N THR A 132 14.74 -8.15 -7.99
CA THR A 132 16.08 -7.77 -7.55
C THR A 132 16.58 -6.58 -8.36
N ALA A 133 17.19 -5.61 -7.68
CA ALA A 133 17.97 -4.53 -8.29
C ALA A 133 19.31 -4.45 -7.54
N GLY A 134 20.42 -4.66 -8.24
CA GLY A 134 21.74 -4.68 -7.61
C GLY A 134 21.83 -5.74 -6.50
N ASN A 135 22.04 -5.30 -5.25
CA ASN A 135 22.13 -6.15 -4.06
C ASN A 135 20.85 -6.19 -3.21
N VAL A 136 19.77 -5.52 -3.63
CA VAL A 136 18.50 -5.46 -2.89
C VAL A 136 17.40 -6.26 -3.59
N SER A 137 16.50 -6.84 -2.81
CA SER A 137 15.41 -7.67 -3.33
C SER A 137 14.10 -7.51 -2.56
N ALA A 138 12.97 -7.68 -3.24
CA ALA A 138 11.64 -7.76 -2.64
C ALA A 138 10.88 -8.98 -3.20
N ALA A 139 9.90 -9.47 -2.46
CA ALA A 139 9.15 -10.68 -2.82
C ALA A 139 7.63 -10.51 -2.68
N CYS A 140 6.90 -11.22 -3.52
CA CYS A 140 5.44 -11.30 -3.51
C CYS A 140 4.99 -12.76 -3.59
N THR A 141 4.06 -13.17 -2.72
CA THR A 141 3.47 -14.50 -2.72
C THR A 141 2.29 -14.55 -3.68
N VAL A 142 2.34 -15.42 -4.68
CA VAL A 142 1.27 -15.63 -5.67
C VAL A 142 0.58 -16.96 -5.37
N THR A 143 -0.69 -16.90 -4.97
CA THR A 143 -1.52 -18.10 -4.80
C THR A 143 -2.51 -18.21 -5.95
N VAL A 144 -2.22 -19.08 -6.91
CA VAL A 144 -3.06 -19.28 -8.08
C VAL A 144 -4.20 -20.24 -7.77
N THR A 145 -5.40 -19.86 -8.17
CA THR A 145 -6.60 -20.71 -8.08
C THR A 145 -7.35 -20.72 -9.41
N THR A 146 -8.36 -21.57 -9.59
CA THR A 146 -9.28 -21.49 -10.72
C THR A 146 -10.56 -20.76 -10.31
N TYR A 147 -10.99 -19.80 -11.10
CA TYR A 147 -12.32 -19.20 -11.07
C TYR A 147 -13.35 -20.10 -11.75
N THR A 148 -14.09 -20.89 -11.00
CA THR A 148 -15.20 -21.67 -11.56
C THR A 148 -16.45 -20.81 -11.70
N SER A 149 -16.58 -20.08 -12.82
CA SER A 149 -17.87 -19.57 -13.27
C SER A 149 -18.65 -20.72 -13.87
N GLY A 150 -19.76 -21.14 -13.25
CA GLY A 150 -20.52 -22.30 -13.70
C GLY A 150 -20.92 -22.25 -15.19
N GLY A 151 -20.54 -23.30 -15.93
CA GLY A 151 -20.98 -23.61 -17.30
C GLY A 151 -20.27 -24.87 -17.85
N GLY A 152 -21.02 -25.99 -18.01
CA GLY A 152 -20.54 -27.37 -18.35
C GLY A 152 -19.98 -27.59 -19.77
N SER A 153 -19.49 -28.78 -20.18
CA SER A 153 -19.99 -30.15 -19.99
C SER A 153 -18.90 -31.21 -20.16
N SER A 154 -18.96 -32.29 -19.36
CA SER A 154 -18.98 -33.68 -19.83
C SER A 154 -19.28 -34.62 -18.65
N ASP A 155 -20.47 -35.20 -18.69
CA ASP A 155 -20.77 -36.59 -18.28
C ASP A 155 -20.55 -37.00 -16.81
N ASP A 156 -21.49 -36.62 -15.93
CA ASP A 156 -22.23 -37.53 -15.02
C ASP A 156 -23.18 -36.71 -14.12
N ASP A 157 -24.44 -37.12 -14.06
CA ASP A 157 -25.55 -36.47 -13.36
C ASP A 157 -25.34 -36.44 -11.83
N ASP A 158 -24.77 -35.36 -11.29
CA ASP A 158 -24.95 -35.01 -9.87
C ASP A 158 -25.43 -33.55 -9.73
N PRO A 159 -26.62 -33.27 -9.16
CA PRO A 159 -27.14 -31.92 -9.05
C PRO A 159 -26.30 -31.12 -8.05
N THR A 160 -25.41 -30.27 -8.55
CA THR A 160 -24.68 -29.32 -7.71
C THR A 160 -25.58 -28.15 -7.30
N TYR A 161 -25.57 -27.82 -6.02
CA TYR A 161 -26.36 -26.72 -5.44
C TYR A 161 -25.51 -25.47 -5.29
N SER A 162 -26.09 -24.27 -5.51
CA SER A 162 -25.34 -23.01 -5.44
C SER A 162 -25.25 -22.44 -4.02
N VAL A 163 -24.15 -21.74 -3.74
CA VAL A 163 -23.90 -20.92 -2.54
C VAL A 163 -23.84 -19.46 -2.99
N THR A 164 -24.79 -18.66 -2.50
CA THR A 164 -24.88 -17.23 -2.83
C THR A 164 -24.21 -16.42 -1.73
N LEU A 165 -23.17 -15.65 -2.08
CA LEU A 165 -22.53 -14.71 -1.16
C LEU A 165 -23.17 -13.31 -1.30
N PRO A 166 -23.17 -12.51 -0.22
CA PRO A 166 -23.62 -11.13 -0.28
C PRO A 166 -22.67 -10.29 -1.15
N LYS A 167 -23.24 -9.38 -1.94
CA LYS A 167 -22.48 -8.59 -2.93
C LYS A 167 -21.73 -7.41 -2.32
N ASN A 168 -22.27 -6.84 -1.25
CA ASN A 168 -21.72 -5.64 -0.60
C ASN A 168 -21.83 -5.84 0.90
N VAL A 169 -20.71 -6.11 1.55
CA VAL A 169 -20.63 -6.16 3.01
C VAL A 169 -19.73 -5.02 3.46
N LYS A 170 -20.12 -4.30 4.52
CA LYS A 170 -19.33 -3.23 5.13
C LYS A 170 -18.64 -3.77 6.37
N GLY A 171 -17.37 -3.42 6.59
CA GLY A 171 -16.63 -3.81 7.79
C GLY A 171 -15.95 -5.18 7.71
N GLY A 172 -15.80 -5.73 6.51
CA GLY A 172 -15.04 -6.94 6.26
C GLY A 172 -15.34 -7.60 4.92
N GLU A 173 -14.62 -8.68 4.64
CA GLU A 173 -14.74 -9.50 3.44
C GLU A 173 -15.27 -10.90 3.78
N VAL A 174 -16.05 -11.50 2.87
CA VAL A 174 -16.51 -12.88 2.98
C VAL A 174 -16.18 -13.67 1.71
N LYS A 175 -15.57 -14.84 1.90
CA LYS A 175 -15.15 -15.76 0.84
C LYS A 175 -15.77 -17.13 1.08
N THR A 176 -15.99 -17.89 0.01
CA THR A 176 -16.41 -19.29 0.09
C THR A 176 -15.39 -20.17 -0.63
N SER A 177 -15.15 -21.38 -0.11
CA SER A 177 -14.33 -22.37 -0.80
C SER A 177 -14.99 -22.85 -2.09
N HIS A 178 -16.33 -22.89 -2.13
CA HIS A 178 -17.09 -23.36 -3.28
C HIS A 178 -18.38 -22.55 -3.46
N ARG A 179 -18.64 -22.10 -4.70
CA ARG A 179 -19.93 -21.50 -5.09
C ARG A 179 -20.98 -22.53 -5.50
N TYR A 180 -20.56 -23.77 -5.74
CA TYR A 180 -21.42 -24.90 -6.07
C TYR A 180 -20.91 -26.16 -5.38
N ALA A 181 -21.79 -26.98 -4.81
CA ALA A 181 -21.43 -28.23 -4.16
C ALA A 181 -22.61 -29.21 -4.15
N GLU A 182 -22.31 -30.51 -4.27
CA GLU A 182 -23.30 -31.60 -4.13
C GLU A 182 -23.80 -31.68 -2.68
N GLN A 183 -24.95 -32.35 -2.50
CA GLN A 183 -25.50 -32.61 -1.17
C GLN A 183 -24.48 -33.35 -0.29
N GLY A 184 -24.32 -32.92 0.96
CA GLY A 184 -23.41 -33.55 1.92
C GLY A 184 -21.93 -33.17 1.75
N ASN A 185 -21.56 -32.43 0.70
CA ASN A 185 -20.21 -31.86 0.61
C ASN A 185 -20.03 -30.74 1.64
N THR A 186 -18.80 -30.64 2.15
CA THR A 186 -18.44 -29.61 3.13
C THR A 186 -18.04 -28.34 2.40
N VAL A 187 -18.76 -27.26 2.62
CA VAL A 187 -18.41 -25.91 2.15
C VAL A 187 -17.77 -25.15 3.30
N THR A 188 -16.78 -24.29 3.00
CA THR A 188 -16.09 -23.45 3.98
C THR A 188 -16.32 -21.99 3.64
N ILE A 189 -16.87 -21.23 4.58
CA ILE A 189 -16.96 -19.77 4.55
C ILE A 189 -15.77 -19.21 5.33
N THR A 190 -15.06 -18.25 4.74
CA THR A 190 -13.99 -17.49 5.40
C THR A 190 -14.45 -16.05 5.53
N VAL A 191 -14.41 -15.55 6.75
CA VAL A 191 -14.80 -14.19 7.15
C VAL A 191 -13.53 -13.46 7.58
N ASP A 192 -13.29 -12.28 7.00
CA ASP A 192 -12.14 -11.43 7.28
C ASP A 192 -12.63 -10.04 7.68
N PRO A 193 -12.88 -9.78 8.98
CA PRO A 193 -13.32 -8.46 9.45
C PRO A 193 -12.24 -7.39 9.22
N ASP A 194 -12.66 -6.19 8.82
CA ASP A 194 -11.77 -5.03 8.70
C ASP A 194 -11.26 -4.59 10.09
N LYS A 195 -10.13 -3.87 10.12
CA LYS A 195 -9.61 -3.30 11.37
C LYS A 195 -10.66 -2.42 12.06
N GLY A 196 -10.96 -2.71 13.33
CA GLY A 196 -11.98 -2.01 14.12
C GLY A 196 -13.39 -2.58 13.98
N TYR A 197 -13.54 -3.69 13.25
CA TYR A 197 -14.78 -4.45 13.15
C TYR A 197 -14.58 -5.87 13.68
N GLU A 198 -15.65 -6.45 14.19
CA GLU A 198 -15.74 -7.88 14.48
C GLU A 198 -16.97 -8.48 13.81
N LEU A 199 -16.94 -9.80 13.60
CA LEU A 199 -18.10 -10.53 13.09
C LEU A 199 -19.26 -10.36 14.09
N ASP A 200 -20.38 -9.84 13.61
CA ASP A 200 -21.60 -9.70 14.39
C ASP A 200 -22.48 -10.93 14.21
N GLU A 201 -22.86 -11.21 12.97
CA GLU A 201 -23.73 -12.33 12.63
C GLU A 201 -23.28 -13.00 11.31
N LEU A 202 -23.36 -14.33 11.26
CA LEU A 202 -23.16 -15.13 10.05
C LEU A 202 -24.28 -16.16 9.99
N THR A 203 -25.11 -16.10 8.96
CA THR A 203 -26.17 -17.08 8.71
C THR A 203 -26.02 -17.68 7.32
N VAL A 204 -26.38 -18.96 7.21
CA VAL A 204 -26.50 -19.65 5.93
C VAL A 204 -27.89 -20.25 5.89
N THR A 205 -28.71 -19.85 4.93
CA THR A 205 -30.09 -20.30 4.79
C THR A 205 -30.27 -21.13 3.53
N ASP A 206 -31.13 -22.13 3.57
CA ASP A 206 -31.50 -22.89 2.38
C ASP A 206 -32.55 -22.14 1.54
N SER A 207 -32.86 -22.67 0.35
CA SER A 207 -33.87 -22.11 -0.55
C SER A 207 -35.30 -22.03 0.03
N LYS A 208 -35.54 -22.58 1.22
CA LYS A 208 -36.81 -22.54 1.95
C LYS A 208 -36.73 -21.60 3.16
N GLY A 209 -35.63 -20.87 3.33
CA GLY A 209 -35.37 -19.97 4.45
C GLY A 209 -35.04 -20.68 5.76
N ARG A 210 -34.64 -21.97 5.72
CA ARG A 210 -34.20 -22.68 6.93
C ARG A 210 -32.71 -22.45 7.14
N GLU A 211 -32.34 -22.03 8.33
CA GLU A 211 -30.92 -21.89 8.71
C GLU A 211 -30.22 -23.24 8.78
N LEU A 212 -28.96 -23.25 8.34
CA LEU A 212 -28.06 -24.38 8.42
C LEU A 212 -27.14 -24.26 9.62
N ASP A 213 -26.89 -25.40 10.27
CA ASP A 213 -25.89 -25.47 11.33
C ASP A 213 -24.49 -25.23 10.77
N LEU A 214 -23.80 -24.22 11.32
CA LEU A 214 -22.42 -23.91 11.03
C LEU A 214 -21.50 -24.51 12.09
N THR A 215 -20.40 -25.11 11.64
CA THR A 215 -19.30 -25.55 12.50
C THR A 215 -18.15 -24.56 12.39
N ASP A 216 -17.89 -23.83 13.46
CA ASP A 216 -16.73 -22.95 13.61
C ASP A 216 -15.43 -23.78 13.65
N LYS A 217 -14.44 -23.39 12.83
CA LYS A 217 -13.11 -23.99 12.75
C LYS A 217 -12.02 -23.07 13.31
N GLY A 218 -12.37 -21.90 13.82
CA GLY A 218 -11.46 -20.85 14.25
C GLY A 218 -10.92 -20.03 13.07
N ASN A 219 -10.25 -18.92 13.40
CA ASN A 219 -9.58 -18.03 12.44
C ASN A 219 -10.53 -17.53 11.32
N GLY A 220 -11.77 -17.19 11.69
CA GLY A 220 -12.78 -16.68 10.75
C GLY A 220 -13.31 -17.74 9.78
N LYS A 221 -13.08 -19.04 10.01
CA LYS A 221 -13.53 -20.11 9.11
C LYS A 221 -14.71 -20.88 9.67
N TYR A 222 -15.78 -20.97 8.89
CA TYR A 222 -17.01 -21.67 9.22
C TYR A 222 -17.30 -22.74 8.18
N THR A 223 -17.81 -23.89 8.59
CA THR A 223 -18.09 -25.00 7.68
C THR A 223 -19.52 -25.49 7.80
N PHE A 224 -20.14 -25.87 6.69
CA PHE A 224 -21.47 -26.48 6.69
C PHE A 224 -21.57 -27.59 5.64
N LYS A 225 -22.58 -28.44 5.83
CA LYS A 225 -22.92 -29.52 4.90
C LYS A 225 -23.99 -29.06 3.94
N MET A 226 -23.78 -29.24 2.65
CA MET A 226 -24.76 -28.86 1.63
C MET A 226 -26.08 -29.62 1.81
N PRO A 227 -27.25 -28.94 1.86
CA PRO A 227 -28.50 -29.54 2.28
C PRO A 227 -29.29 -30.21 1.14
N GLY A 228 -28.77 -30.23 -0.09
CA GLY A 228 -29.54 -30.70 -1.24
C GLY A 228 -30.38 -29.60 -1.92
N THR A 229 -30.10 -28.34 -1.62
CA THR A 229 -30.74 -27.15 -2.21
C THR A 229 -29.76 -25.99 -2.25
N ARG A 230 -30.08 -24.97 -3.06
CA ARG A 230 -29.35 -23.69 -3.05
C ARG A 230 -29.36 -23.08 -1.65
N VAL A 231 -28.24 -22.46 -1.27
CA VAL A 231 -28.10 -21.71 -0.03
C VAL A 231 -27.73 -20.25 -0.27
N GLU A 232 -28.16 -19.38 0.64
CA GLU A 232 -27.83 -17.96 0.72
C GLU A 232 -27.04 -17.70 2.00
N VAL A 233 -25.93 -16.97 1.88
CA VAL A 233 -25.10 -16.57 3.01
C VAL A 233 -25.40 -15.11 3.30
N GLU A 234 -25.70 -14.80 4.55
CA GLU A 234 -25.78 -13.42 5.06
C GLU A 234 -24.73 -13.24 6.15
N VAL A 235 -24.12 -12.06 6.17
CA VAL A 235 -23.08 -11.73 7.16
C VAL A 235 -23.16 -10.25 7.48
N SER A 236 -23.00 -9.92 8.76
CA SER A 236 -22.89 -8.56 9.27
C SER A 236 -21.65 -8.42 10.14
N PHE A 237 -21.09 -7.21 10.14
CA PHE A 237 -19.99 -6.82 11.00
C PHE A 237 -20.43 -5.67 11.88
N LYS A 238 -20.00 -5.68 13.14
CA LYS A 238 -20.20 -4.56 14.06
C LYS A 238 -18.87 -3.89 14.37
N LEU A 239 -18.92 -2.59 14.60
CA LEU A 239 -17.77 -1.86 15.10
C LEU A 239 -17.42 -2.39 16.48
N ILE A 240 -16.13 -2.62 16.71
CA ILE A 240 -15.62 -2.87 18.05
C ILE A 240 -15.70 -1.53 18.77
N GLU A 241 -16.70 -1.37 19.63
CA GLU A 241 -16.75 -0.25 20.57
C GLU A 241 -15.59 -0.41 21.55
N THR A 242 -14.47 0.24 21.25
CA THR A 242 -13.43 0.42 22.24
C THR A 242 -14.01 1.30 23.34
N GLU A 243 -14.39 0.68 24.46
CA GLU A 243 -14.53 1.39 25.73
C GLU A 243 -13.26 2.25 25.90
N PRO A 244 -13.38 3.56 26.19
CA PRO A 244 -12.21 4.41 26.29
C PRO A 244 -11.31 3.84 27.37
N GLU A 245 -10.22 3.18 26.94
CA GLU A 245 -9.20 2.75 27.88
C GLU A 245 -8.82 3.96 28.73
N ALA A 246 -8.70 3.72 30.03
CA ALA A 246 -8.43 4.74 31.04
C ALA A 246 -7.37 5.73 30.51
N PRO A 247 -7.54 7.04 30.76
CA PRO A 247 -6.68 8.05 30.16
C PRO A 247 -5.23 7.67 30.39
N ALA A 248 -4.44 7.68 29.30
CA ALA A 248 -3.03 7.28 29.30
C ALA A 248 -2.22 8.05 30.36
N PHE A 249 -2.73 9.19 30.81
CA PHE A 249 -2.13 10.02 31.84
C PHE A 249 -3.18 10.49 32.87
N ALA A 250 -2.81 10.45 34.15
CA ALA A 250 -3.70 10.81 35.26
C ALA A 250 -4.11 12.29 35.28
N ASP A 251 -3.33 13.14 34.60
CA ASP A 251 -3.55 14.59 34.49
C ASP A 251 -4.21 15.01 33.16
N VAL A 252 -4.71 14.04 32.38
CA VAL A 252 -5.49 14.29 31.17
C VAL A 252 -6.90 13.74 31.38
N PRO A 253 -7.85 14.57 31.84
CA PRO A 253 -9.24 14.16 31.98
C PRO A 253 -9.84 13.76 30.63
N ALA A 254 -10.63 12.70 30.57
CA ALA A 254 -11.29 12.27 29.33
C ALA A 254 -12.24 13.34 28.74
N SER A 255 -12.69 14.31 29.55
CA SER A 255 -13.50 15.45 29.10
C SER A 255 -12.69 16.65 28.62
N ALA A 256 -11.35 16.60 28.71
CA ALA A 256 -10.51 17.68 28.21
C ALA A 256 -10.55 17.72 26.67
N TYR A 257 -10.60 18.92 26.11
CA TYR A 257 -10.70 19.10 24.65
C TYR A 257 -9.51 18.56 23.86
N TYR A 258 -8.40 18.24 24.53
CA TYR A 258 -7.16 17.67 23.96
C TYR A 258 -6.96 16.19 24.29
N ALA A 259 -7.90 15.55 25.00
CA ALA A 259 -7.72 14.19 25.49
C ALA A 259 -7.60 13.19 24.33
N ASP A 260 -8.41 13.36 23.29
CA ASP A 260 -8.41 12.50 22.10
C ASP A 260 -7.12 12.67 21.29
N GLU A 261 -6.62 13.89 21.17
CA GLU A 261 -5.38 14.23 20.46
C GLU A 261 -4.14 13.71 21.20
N VAL A 262 -4.13 13.82 22.53
CA VAL A 262 -3.04 13.27 23.36
C VAL A 262 -3.00 11.75 23.23
N LYS A 263 -4.15 11.09 23.27
CA LYS A 263 -4.25 9.63 23.07
C LYS A 263 -3.72 9.23 21.69
N TRP A 264 -4.19 9.90 20.63
CA TRP A 264 -3.72 9.65 19.27
C TRP A 264 -2.21 9.85 19.15
N ALA A 265 -1.67 10.92 19.75
CA ALA A 265 -0.24 11.20 19.70
C ALA A 265 0.59 10.12 20.42
N VAL A 266 0.09 9.53 21.51
CA VAL A 266 0.76 8.39 22.18
C VAL A 266 0.72 7.13 21.32
N GLU A 267 -0.43 6.80 20.74
CA GLU A 267 -0.59 5.62 19.87
C GLU A 267 0.31 5.67 18.63
N GLN A 268 0.49 6.87 18.06
CA GLN A 268 1.38 7.09 16.92
C GLN A 268 2.87 7.20 17.33
N GLY A 269 3.19 7.08 18.63
CA GLY A 269 4.55 7.23 19.15
C GLY A 269 5.12 8.65 19.03
N ILE A 270 4.26 9.66 18.86
CA ILE A 270 4.63 11.08 18.71
C ILE A 270 5.05 11.66 20.06
N THR A 271 4.47 11.16 21.16
CA THR A 271 4.81 11.59 22.53
C THR A 271 4.61 10.46 23.52
N SER A 272 5.40 10.46 24.60
CA SER A 272 5.29 9.53 25.73
C SER A 272 4.85 10.21 27.03
N GLY A 273 4.46 11.50 26.96
CA GLY A 273 4.25 12.35 28.14
C GLY A 273 5.55 12.79 28.81
N THR A 274 5.42 13.54 29.90
CA THR A 274 6.55 13.96 30.75
C THR A 274 6.96 12.87 31.74
N SER A 275 6.08 11.90 31.99
CA SER A 275 6.35 10.69 32.75
C SER A 275 5.48 9.53 32.24
N THR A 276 5.65 8.34 32.81
CA THR A 276 4.82 7.16 32.50
C THR A 276 3.34 7.32 32.87
N THR A 277 2.98 8.33 33.66
CA THR A 277 1.59 8.56 34.13
C THR A 277 1.14 10.01 34.00
N THR A 278 1.95 10.89 33.41
CA THR A 278 1.71 12.34 33.39
C THR A 278 2.06 12.92 32.02
N PHE A 279 1.16 13.72 31.45
CA PHE A 279 1.35 14.45 30.20
C PHE A 279 1.88 15.87 30.41
N SER A 280 1.44 16.53 31.49
CA SER A 280 1.69 17.93 31.85
C SER A 280 1.24 18.94 30.78
N PRO A 281 -0.06 19.01 30.47
CA PRO A 281 -0.58 19.85 29.38
C PRO A 281 -0.29 21.36 29.55
N ASP A 282 -0.21 21.84 30.79
CA ASP A 282 0.05 23.25 31.10
C ASP A 282 1.56 23.59 31.21
N MET A 283 2.45 22.62 30.98
CA MET A 283 3.89 22.85 31.07
C MET A 283 4.37 23.63 29.84
N SER A 284 5.19 24.66 30.08
CA SER A 284 5.85 25.39 28.99
C SER A 284 6.81 24.47 28.24
N CYS A 285 6.52 24.22 26.96
CA CYS A 285 7.39 23.44 26.10
C CYS A 285 8.65 24.23 25.71
N THR A 286 9.81 23.56 25.72
CA THR A 286 11.05 24.11 25.17
C THR A 286 11.02 24.12 23.64
N ARG A 287 11.82 25.00 23.02
CA ARG A 287 11.94 25.08 21.54
C ARG A 287 12.35 23.75 20.93
N ALA A 288 13.19 22.97 21.60
CA ALA A 288 13.60 21.64 21.16
C ALA A 288 12.42 20.66 21.17
N GLN A 289 11.61 20.64 22.24
CA GLN A 289 10.42 19.78 22.33
C GLN A 289 9.39 20.09 21.23
N ILE A 290 9.18 21.38 20.93
CA ILE A 290 8.25 21.81 19.86
C ILE A 290 8.73 21.31 18.50
N VAL A 291 10.04 21.42 18.20
CA VAL A 291 10.60 20.93 16.93
C VAL A 291 10.50 19.42 16.83
N THR A 292 10.79 18.67 17.90
CA THR A 292 10.66 17.21 17.91
C THR A 292 9.22 16.78 17.66
N LEU A 293 8.23 17.43 18.30
CA LEU A 293 6.82 17.15 18.09
C LEU A 293 6.40 17.43 16.63
N LEU A 294 6.83 18.57 16.07
CA LEU A 294 6.57 18.94 14.67
C LEU A 294 7.17 17.93 13.68
N VAL A 295 8.39 17.46 13.93
CA VAL A 295 9.05 16.45 13.10
C VAL A 295 8.27 15.13 13.16
N LEU A 296 7.96 14.63 14.37
CA LEU A 296 7.23 13.37 14.55
C LEU A 296 5.81 13.41 13.95
N ILE A 297 5.09 14.53 14.10
CA ILE A 297 3.78 14.75 13.46
C ILE A 297 3.92 14.73 11.94
N SER A 298 4.96 15.36 11.38
CA SER A 298 5.18 15.40 9.93
C SER A 298 5.44 14.00 9.36
N PHE A 299 6.23 13.18 10.05
CA PHE A 299 6.45 11.78 9.67
C PHE A 299 5.18 10.92 9.78
N SER A 300 4.40 11.09 10.87
CA SER A 300 3.16 10.34 11.08
C SER A 300 2.08 10.70 10.04
N CYS A 301 1.84 11.99 9.77
CA CYS A 301 0.86 12.45 8.79
C CYS A 301 1.24 12.10 7.34
N TYR A 302 2.53 12.05 7.01
CA TYR A 302 2.99 11.57 5.70
C TYR A 302 2.66 10.08 5.52
N TYR A 303 2.84 9.28 6.58
CA TYR A 303 2.53 7.85 6.58
C TYR A 303 1.02 7.56 6.54
N THR A 304 0.18 8.35 7.23
CA THR A 304 -1.28 8.14 7.21
C THR A 304 -1.93 8.54 5.88
N ARG A 305 -1.38 9.54 5.17
CA ARG A 305 -1.83 9.89 3.81
C ARG A 305 -1.44 8.86 2.76
N LEU A 306 -0.31 8.18 2.93
CA LEU A 306 0.10 7.05 2.09
C LEU A 306 -0.76 5.79 2.30
N CYS A 307 -1.37 5.61 3.47
CA CYS A 307 -2.25 4.47 3.78
C CYS A 307 -3.75 4.69 3.47
N ARG A 308 -4.16 5.86 2.96
CA ARG A 308 -5.58 6.18 2.68
C ARG A 308 -5.87 6.63 1.24
N THR A 309 -5.05 6.17 0.29
CA THR A 309 -5.32 6.15 -1.15
C THR A 309 -5.22 4.73 -1.64
#